data_AF-A0A0F9GAB5-F1
#
_entry.id   AF-A0A0F9GAB5-F1
#
_cell.length_a   1.000
_cell.length_b   1.000
_cell.length_c   1.000
_cell.angle_alpha   90.00
_cell.angle_beta   90.00
_cell.angle_gamma   90.00
#
_symmetry.space_group_name_H-M   'P 1'
#
loop_
_entity.id
_entity.type
_entity.pdbx_description
1 polymer ?
#
loop_
_entity_poly.entity_id
_entity_poly.type
_entity_poly.pdbx_seq_one_letter_code
_entity_poly.pdbx_strand_id
1 'polypeptide(L)'
;MKGFAFPRRFKSAASLLATLTRNNRELLAFLNNFVIRFDADGSTVTLPGDLSVAGDLSGLTWQAWAPSYTNLTIGNGTVVARYVQIGNTVVCYFAFTLGSSSAVGTNPTVTTPVTASSTYLVGSAQTHIGTGMLSVAGATQYPASVTLGTADRFDVFSHDSSVAVEQIKTITATSPGTWTTGNILTFSATYEAA
;
A
#
# COMPACT_ATOMS: atom_id res chain seq x y z
N MET A 1 -1.55 -72.55 22.87
CA MET A 1 -2.43 -71.92 21.85
C MET A 1 -3.02 -70.65 22.46
N LYS A 2 -2.60 -69.47 22.00
CA LYS A 2 -3.12 -68.17 22.48
C LYS A 2 -4.51 -67.96 21.88
N GLY A 3 -5.54 -67.89 22.73
CA GLY A 3 -6.92 -67.70 22.33
C GLY A 3 -7.11 -66.36 21.62
N PHE A 4 -7.62 -66.42 20.39
CA PHE A 4 -8.12 -65.28 19.66
C PHE A 4 -9.38 -64.76 20.38
N ALA A 5 -9.26 -63.64 21.09
CA ALA A 5 -10.39 -62.94 21.67
C ALA A 5 -11.22 -62.31 20.53
N PHE A 6 -12.43 -62.82 20.30
CA PHE A 6 -13.34 -62.25 19.33
C PHE A 6 -13.74 -60.80 19.72
N PRO A 7 -13.84 -59.87 18.76
CA PRO A 7 -14.23 -58.49 19.04
C PRO A 7 -15.64 -58.45 19.65
N ARG A 8 -15.85 -57.51 20.58
CA ARG A 8 -17.10 -57.29 21.31
C ARG A 8 -18.31 -57.30 20.34
N ARG A 9 -19.11 -58.37 20.39
CA ARG A 9 -20.39 -58.46 19.67
C ARG A 9 -21.31 -57.33 20.16
N PHE A 10 -21.95 -56.62 19.23
CA PHE A 10 -22.98 -55.64 19.56
C PHE A 10 -24.07 -56.33 20.40
N LYS A 11 -24.45 -55.72 21.53
CA LYS A 11 -25.33 -56.34 22.53
C LYS A 11 -26.75 -56.61 22.01
N SER A 12 -27.16 -55.96 20.92
CA SER A 12 -28.42 -56.17 20.21
C SER A 12 -28.46 -55.37 18.90
N ALA A 13 -29.39 -55.71 17.98
CA ALA A 13 -29.66 -54.90 16.79
C ALA A 13 -30.00 -53.44 17.13
N ALA A 14 -30.72 -53.21 18.25
CA ALA A 14 -31.02 -51.87 18.75
C ALA A 14 -29.76 -51.08 19.13
N SER A 15 -28.77 -51.73 19.76
CA SER A 15 -27.50 -51.08 20.11
C SER A 15 -26.67 -50.67 18.88
N LEU A 16 -26.74 -51.47 17.82
CA LEU A 16 -26.09 -51.16 16.54
C LEU A 16 -26.79 -49.98 15.86
N LEU A 17 -28.12 -49.99 15.79
CA LEU A 17 -28.91 -48.90 15.20
C LEU A 17 -28.67 -47.57 15.92
N ALA A 18 -28.68 -47.56 17.25
CA ALA A 18 -28.40 -46.36 18.05
C ALA A 18 -26.99 -45.80 17.78
N THR A 19 -26.00 -46.67 17.62
CA THR A 19 -24.61 -46.27 17.30
C THR A 19 -24.53 -45.67 15.89
N LEU A 20 -25.17 -46.29 14.90
CA LEU A 20 -25.22 -45.79 13.53
C LEU A 20 -25.91 -44.43 13.44
N THR A 21 -27.06 -44.27 14.10
CA THR A 21 -27.78 -42.99 14.14
C THR A 21 -26.94 -41.89 14.78
N ARG A 22 -26.21 -42.20 15.86
CA ARG A 22 -25.30 -41.24 16.49
C ARG A 22 -24.16 -40.83 15.55
N ASN A 23 -23.47 -41.80 14.95
CA ASN A 23 -22.36 -41.52 14.05
C ASN A 23 -22.80 -40.73 12.82
N ASN A 24 -23.98 -41.04 12.26
CA ASN A 24 -24.54 -40.29 11.13
C ASN A 24 -24.89 -38.85 11.54
N ARG A 25 -25.41 -38.63 12.76
CA ARG A 25 -25.68 -37.29 13.27
C ARG A 25 -24.39 -36.49 13.46
N GLU A 26 -23.34 -37.10 14.01
CA GLU A 26 -22.03 -36.48 14.19
C GLU A 26 -21.38 -36.14 12.85
N LEU A 27 -21.48 -37.05 11.87
CA LEU A 27 -20.99 -36.82 10.51
C LEU A 27 -21.77 -35.68 9.83
N LEU A 28 -23.10 -35.64 9.95
CA LEU A 28 -23.91 -34.55 9.40
C LEU A 28 -23.56 -33.20 10.06
N ALA A 29 -23.33 -33.19 11.39
CA ALA A 29 -22.88 -31.99 12.08
C ALA A 29 -21.48 -31.54 11.62
N PHE A 30 -20.57 -32.48 11.40
CA PHE A 30 -19.23 -32.21 10.88
C PHE A 30 -19.26 -31.67 9.45
N LEU A 31 -20.06 -32.28 8.56
CA LEU A 31 -20.18 -31.85 7.17
C LEU A 31 -20.88 -30.49 7.04
N ASN A 32 -21.92 -30.25 7.83
CA ASN A 32 -22.62 -28.96 7.86
C ASN A 32 -21.77 -27.84 8.47
N ASN A 33 -20.83 -28.19 9.36
CA ASN A 33 -19.84 -27.29 9.94
C ASN A 33 -18.43 -27.56 9.40
N PHE A 34 -18.28 -28.04 8.16
CA PHE A 34 -16.97 -28.26 7.55
C PHE A 34 -16.34 -26.89 7.25
N VAL A 35 -15.80 -26.28 8.32
CA VAL A 35 -14.96 -25.10 8.28
C VAL A 35 -13.59 -25.61 7.87
N ILE A 36 -13.16 -25.27 6.65
CA ILE A 36 -11.74 -25.36 6.31
C ILE A 36 -11.04 -24.41 7.27
N ARG A 37 -10.37 -24.96 8.29
CA ARG A 37 -9.53 -24.19 9.20
C ARG A 37 -8.19 -24.05 8.49
N PHE A 38 -7.94 -22.87 7.94
CA PHE A 38 -6.59 -22.49 7.58
C PHE A 38 -5.88 -22.20 8.89
N ASP A 39 -4.94 -23.05 9.26
CA ASP A 39 -4.20 -22.89 10.51
C ASP A 39 -3.46 -21.54 10.48
N ALA A 40 -3.44 -20.84 11.63
CA ALA A 40 -2.78 -19.54 11.77
C ALA A 40 -1.23 -19.65 11.79
N ASP A 41 -0.68 -20.77 11.33
CA ASP A 41 0.75 -21.10 11.40
C ASP A 41 1.58 -20.43 10.29
N GLY A 42 0.94 -19.63 9.43
CA GLY A 42 1.59 -18.96 8.30
C GLY A 42 1.71 -19.82 7.05
N SER A 43 1.07 -20.99 7.01
CA SER A 43 1.04 -21.82 5.81
C SER A 43 0.26 -21.15 4.67
N THR A 44 0.89 -21.04 3.50
CA THR A 44 0.24 -20.55 2.28
C THR A 44 -0.86 -21.52 1.84
N VAL A 45 -2.05 -20.98 1.61
CA VAL A 45 -3.19 -21.72 1.07
C VAL A 45 -3.36 -21.36 -0.40
N THR A 46 -3.16 -22.33 -1.28
CA THR A 46 -3.48 -22.17 -2.70
C THR A 46 -4.94 -22.50 -2.94
N LEU A 47 -5.73 -21.50 -3.32
CA LEU A 47 -7.10 -21.69 -3.79
C LEU A 47 -7.08 -21.77 -5.32
N PRO A 48 -7.48 -22.90 -5.94
CA PRO A 48 -7.38 -23.09 -7.39
C PRO A 48 -8.45 -22.30 -8.19
N GLY A 49 -9.27 -21.48 -7.52
CA GLY A 49 -10.34 -20.70 -8.14
C GLY A 49 -10.54 -19.35 -7.45
N ASP A 50 -11.61 -18.66 -7.82
CA ASP A 50 -11.90 -17.32 -7.34
C ASP A 50 -12.14 -17.29 -5.83
N LEU A 51 -11.51 -16.34 -5.15
CA LEU A 51 -11.76 -16.03 -3.75
C LEU A 51 -12.75 -14.87 -3.66
N SER A 52 -13.87 -15.08 -2.97
CA SER A 52 -14.74 -14.00 -2.52
C SER A 52 -14.59 -13.82 -1.01
N VAL A 53 -14.37 -12.58 -0.57
CA VAL A 53 -14.25 -12.22 0.84
C VAL A 53 -15.41 -11.28 1.17
N ALA A 54 -16.23 -11.66 2.16
CA ALA A 54 -17.42 -10.88 2.54
C ALA A 54 -17.11 -9.66 3.44
N GLY A 55 -15.83 -9.38 3.70
CA GLY A 55 -15.36 -8.29 4.56
C GLY A 55 -13.99 -7.78 4.12
N ASP A 56 -13.39 -6.94 4.97
CA ASP A 56 -12.11 -6.31 4.68
C ASP A 56 -10.95 -7.31 4.73
N LEU A 57 -10.01 -7.14 3.81
CA LEU A 57 -8.71 -7.79 3.88
C LEU A 57 -7.85 -7.09 4.94
N SER A 58 -7.66 -7.75 6.08
CA SER A 58 -6.80 -7.24 7.15
C SER A 58 -5.39 -6.97 6.65
N GLY A 59 -4.84 -5.81 6.97
CA GLY A 59 -3.49 -5.39 6.55
C GLY A 59 -3.45 -4.42 5.37
N LEU A 60 -4.54 -4.30 4.58
CA LEU A 60 -4.65 -3.31 3.51
C LEU A 60 -5.16 -1.96 4.03
N THR A 61 -4.40 -1.35 4.93
CA THR A 61 -4.77 -0.08 5.59
C THR A 61 -3.77 1.02 5.28
N TRP A 62 -4.24 2.27 5.23
CA TRP A 62 -3.38 3.44 5.02
C TRP A 62 -2.53 3.72 6.26
N GLN A 63 -1.23 3.52 6.12
CA GLN A 63 -0.22 3.76 7.16
C GLN A 63 0.45 5.11 6.96
N ALA A 64 0.86 5.76 8.04
CA ALA A 64 1.73 6.92 7.95
C ALA A 64 3.16 6.48 7.66
N TRP A 65 3.89 7.24 6.85
CA TRP A 65 5.35 7.10 6.75
C TRP A 65 6.02 8.40 7.19
N ALA A 66 7.29 8.30 7.60
CA ALA A 66 8.11 9.44 8.01
C ALA A 66 9.16 9.71 6.92
N PRO A 67 8.87 10.58 5.93
CA PRO A 67 9.84 10.88 4.90
C PRO A 67 11.01 11.67 5.46
N SER A 68 12.18 11.49 4.83
CA SER A 68 13.27 12.46 4.92
C SER A 68 13.24 13.35 3.67
N TYR A 69 13.84 14.53 3.81
CA TYR A 69 13.74 15.59 2.82
C TYR A 69 15.11 16.14 2.44
N THR A 70 15.27 16.46 1.16
CA THR A 70 16.40 17.25 0.68
C THR A 70 15.87 18.51 0.02
N ASN A 71 16.52 19.65 0.26
CA ASN A 71 16.10 20.97 -0.25
C ASN A 71 14.66 21.36 0.13
N LEU A 72 14.16 20.85 1.25
CA LEU A 72 12.87 21.21 1.84
C LEU A 72 13.05 21.39 3.34
N THR A 73 12.69 22.55 3.87
CA THR A 73 12.69 22.83 5.31
C THR A 73 11.24 22.76 5.80
N ILE A 74 10.94 21.77 6.63
CA ILE A 74 9.57 21.58 7.15
C ILE A 74 9.17 22.69 8.10
N GLY A 75 10.05 23.07 9.04
CA GLY A 75 9.76 24.15 9.98
C GLY A 75 8.50 23.90 10.81
N ASN A 76 7.64 24.91 10.92
CA ASN A 76 6.31 24.84 11.54
C ASN A 76 5.18 24.51 10.53
N GLY A 77 5.51 24.01 9.35
CA GLY A 77 4.53 23.55 8.38
C GLY A 77 3.93 22.19 8.75
N THR A 78 2.89 21.80 8.03
CA THR A 78 2.15 20.55 8.27
C THR A 78 2.44 19.55 7.15
N VAL A 79 2.80 18.32 7.52
CA VAL A 79 3.00 17.21 6.57
C VAL A 79 1.94 16.15 6.77
N VAL A 80 1.35 15.69 5.67
CA VAL A 80 0.56 14.46 5.59
C VAL A 80 1.26 13.52 4.63
N ALA A 81 1.69 12.36 5.12
CA ALA A 81 2.38 11.33 4.34
C ALA A 81 1.75 9.98 4.67
N ARG A 82 0.96 9.41 3.75
CA ARG A 82 0.26 8.12 3.96
C ARG A 82 0.34 7.18 2.76
N TYR A 83 0.61 5.91 3.01
CA TYR A 83 0.71 4.90 1.95
C TYR A 83 -0.05 3.63 2.30
N VAL A 84 -0.31 2.80 1.28
CA VAL A 84 -0.75 1.42 1.42
C VAL A 84 0.09 0.56 0.47
N GLN A 85 0.44 -0.64 0.92
CA GLN A 85 1.15 -1.63 0.11
C GLN A 85 0.24 -2.85 -0.10
N ILE A 86 0.02 -3.21 -1.38
CA ILE A 86 -0.82 -4.33 -1.82
C ILE A 86 0.09 -5.26 -2.63
N GLY A 87 0.60 -6.32 -1.98
CA GLY A 87 1.68 -7.12 -2.56
C GLY A 87 2.92 -6.26 -2.81
N ASN A 88 3.38 -6.19 -4.06
CA ASN A 88 4.49 -5.32 -4.46
C ASN A 88 4.03 -3.93 -4.89
N THR A 89 2.73 -3.66 -5.01
CA THR A 89 2.24 -2.34 -5.44
C THR A 89 2.14 -1.41 -4.24
N VAL A 90 2.79 -0.25 -4.32
CA VAL A 90 2.70 0.81 -3.32
C VAL A 90 1.92 1.97 -3.91
N VAL A 91 0.90 2.43 -3.19
CA VAL A 91 0.15 3.67 -3.49
C VAL A 91 0.39 4.64 -2.34
N CYS A 92 0.82 5.86 -2.64
CA CYS A 92 1.12 6.86 -1.63
C CYS A 92 0.53 8.23 -1.93
N TYR A 93 0.34 9.00 -0.86
CA TYR A 93 -0.10 10.39 -0.89
C TYR A 93 0.79 11.24 0.03
N PHE A 94 1.24 12.37 -0.50
CA PHE A 94 2.02 13.36 0.22
C PHE A 94 1.39 14.76 0.09
N ALA A 95 1.35 15.50 1.19
CA ALA A 95 1.05 16.91 1.20
C ALA A 95 1.91 17.63 2.23
N PHE A 96 2.49 18.76 1.82
CA PHE A 96 3.20 19.67 2.70
C PHE A 96 2.62 21.07 2.57
N THR A 97 2.04 21.58 3.64
CA THR A 97 1.59 22.98 3.76
C THR A 97 2.66 23.78 4.48
N LEU A 98 3.20 24.79 3.81
CA LEU A 98 4.27 25.63 4.34
C LEU A 98 3.76 26.48 5.51
N GLY A 99 4.50 26.45 6.62
CA GLY A 99 4.38 27.40 7.72
C GLY A 99 5.24 28.66 7.49
N SER A 100 5.38 29.49 8.50
CA SER A 100 6.21 30.71 8.46
C SER A 100 7.71 30.47 8.56
N SER A 101 8.13 29.31 9.07
CA SER A 101 9.53 28.89 9.16
C SER A 101 9.85 27.76 8.19
N SER A 102 8.99 27.49 7.22
CA SER A 102 9.17 26.52 6.15
C SER A 102 9.88 27.15 4.95
N ALA A 103 10.60 26.35 4.17
CA ALA A 103 11.25 26.81 2.95
C ALA A 103 11.33 25.70 1.89
N VAL A 104 11.26 26.10 0.61
CA VAL A 104 11.46 25.22 -0.54
C VAL A 104 12.72 25.69 -1.28
N GLY A 105 13.68 24.78 -1.42
CA GLY A 105 14.92 25.00 -2.16
C GLY A 105 14.85 24.51 -3.60
N THR A 106 16.00 24.46 -4.27
CA THR A 106 16.10 23.93 -5.63
C THR A 106 16.02 22.41 -5.63
N ASN A 107 15.19 21.84 -6.49
CA ASN A 107 14.99 20.39 -6.64
C ASN A 107 14.69 19.70 -5.28
N PRO A 108 13.54 20.01 -4.66
CA PRO A 108 13.13 19.36 -3.42
C PRO A 108 12.81 17.88 -3.68
N THR A 109 13.27 17.01 -2.78
CA THR A 109 13.03 15.57 -2.89
C THR A 109 12.47 15.01 -1.58
N VAL A 110 11.69 13.93 -1.70
CA VAL A 110 11.03 13.25 -0.57
C VAL A 110 11.35 11.76 -0.67
N THR A 111 11.68 11.09 0.43
CA THR A 111 11.92 9.64 0.38
C THR A 111 10.64 8.84 0.20
N THR A 112 10.76 7.71 -0.49
CA THR A 112 9.67 6.75 -0.66
C THR A 112 9.30 6.08 0.68
N PRO A 113 8.04 5.64 0.87
CA PRO A 113 7.65 4.88 2.07
C PRO A 113 8.24 3.46 2.08
N VAL A 114 8.46 2.88 0.91
CA VAL A 114 9.06 1.55 0.68
C VAL A 114 10.04 1.69 -0.47
N THR A 115 11.21 1.06 -0.39
CA THR A 115 12.18 1.03 -1.49
C THR A 115 11.52 0.54 -2.79
N ALA A 116 11.62 1.33 -3.85
CA ALA A 116 11.09 0.99 -5.16
C ALA A 116 11.98 -0.03 -5.89
N SER A 117 11.38 -0.83 -6.75
CA SER A 117 12.08 -1.76 -7.63
C SER A 117 13.04 -1.00 -8.54
N SER A 118 14.32 -1.40 -8.52
CA SER A 118 15.35 -0.79 -9.37
C SER A 118 15.18 -1.12 -10.85
N THR A 119 14.30 -2.09 -11.19
CA THR A 119 14.03 -2.54 -12.56
C THR A 119 13.63 -1.39 -13.49
N TYR A 120 12.96 -0.37 -12.96
CA TYR A 120 12.45 0.74 -13.76
C TYR A 120 13.41 1.93 -13.85
N LEU A 121 14.51 1.92 -13.10
CA LEU A 121 15.52 2.99 -13.08
C LEU A 121 16.51 2.80 -14.24
N VAL A 122 16.07 3.04 -15.48
CA VAL A 122 16.89 2.83 -16.68
C VAL A 122 17.54 4.15 -17.13
N GLY A 123 18.84 4.30 -16.86
CA GLY A 123 19.65 5.42 -17.34
C GLY A 123 19.34 6.75 -16.64
N SER A 124 19.46 7.87 -17.38
CA SER A 124 19.14 9.21 -16.88
C SER A 124 17.66 9.60 -17.02
N ALA A 125 16.82 8.69 -17.55
CA ALA A 125 15.39 8.92 -17.70
C ALA A 125 14.69 8.56 -16.40
N GLN A 126 14.18 9.57 -15.70
CA GLN A 126 13.41 9.35 -14.48
C GLN A 126 12.06 8.73 -14.83
N THR A 127 11.66 7.67 -14.14
CA THR A 127 10.39 6.98 -14.38
C THR A 127 9.25 7.79 -13.79
N HIS A 128 8.32 8.25 -14.62
CA HIS A 128 7.09 8.90 -14.14
C HIS A 128 6.21 7.88 -13.42
N ILE A 129 5.84 8.19 -12.18
CA ILE A 129 5.09 7.29 -11.29
C ILE A 129 3.88 7.97 -10.63
N GLY A 130 3.69 9.26 -10.88
CA GLY A 130 2.67 10.01 -10.19
C GLY A 130 2.58 11.46 -10.61
N THR A 131 1.56 12.11 -10.10
CA THR A 131 1.24 13.51 -10.38
C THR A 131 0.96 14.26 -9.10
N GLY A 132 1.05 15.58 -9.17
CA GLY A 132 0.84 16.44 -8.04
C GLY A 132 0.33 17.82 -8.43
N MET A 133 0.18 18.66 -7.42
CA MET A 133 -0.21 20.05 -7.57
C MET A 133 0.61 20.92 -6.62
N LEU A 134 1.10 22.03 -7.15
CA LEU A 134 1.80 23.07 -6.39
C LEU A 134 0.88 24.27 -6.28
N SER A 135 0.41 24.56 -5.06
CA SER A 135 -0.39 25.75 -4.77
C SER A 135 0.51 26.83 -4.20
N VAL A 136 0.71 27.91 -4.96
CA VAL A 136 1.41 29.11 -4.51
C VAL A 136 0.32 30.12 -4.12
N ALA A 137 0.40 30.72 -2.92
CA ALA A 137 -0.64 31.62 -2.39
C ALA A 137 -0.99 32.71 -3.42
N GLY A 138 -2.29 32.91 -3.67
CA GLY A 138 -2.79 33.74 -4.77
C GLY A 138 -3.62 33.01 -5.84
N ALA A 139 -4.02 31.75 -5.57
CA ALA A 139 -4.88 30.88 -6.39
C ALA A 139 -4.22 30.20 -7.61
N THR A 140 -2.96 30.50 -7.94
CA THR A 140 -2.28 29.79 -9.03
C THR A 140 -1.91 28.37 -8.59
N GLN A 141 -2.38 27.41 -9.36
CA GLN A 141 -2.07 26.00 -9.22
C GLN A 141 -1.19 25.56 -10.39
N TYR A 142 -0.06 24.94 -10.08
CA TYR A 142 0.84 24.40 -11.09
C TYR A 142 0.81 22.88 -11.02
N PRO A 143 0.41 22.18 -12.11
CA PRO A 143 0.54 20.75 -12.20
C PRO A 143 1.98 20.30 -11.94
N ALA A 144 2.13 19.13 -11.33
CA ALA A 144 3.43 18.56 -11.07
C ALA A 144 3.52 17.11 -11.56
N SER A 145 4.71 16.73 -12.01
CA SER A 145 5.10 15.35 -12.26
C SER A 145 5.93 14.82 -11.09
N VAL A 146 5.67 13.57 -10.72
CA VAL A 146 6.47 12.83 -9.76
C VAL A 146 7.16 11.68 -10.46
N THR A 147 8.46 11.60 -10.26
CA THR A 147 9.29 10.55 -10.82
C THR A 147 10.09 9.83 -9.75
N LEU A 148 10.50 8.60 -10.01
CA LEU A 148 11.55 7.95 -9.22
C LEU A 148 12.92 8.48 -9.69
N GLY A 149 13.58 9.24 -8.82
CA GLY A 149 14.96 9.66 -9.02
C GLY A 149 15.97 8.57 -8.69
N THR A 150 15.64 7.79 -7.67
CA THR A 150 16.33 6.58 -7.22
C THR A 150 15.29 5.63 -6.61
N ALA A 151 15.69 4.43 -6.20
CA ALA A 151 14.79 3.49 -5.52
C ALA A 151 14.11 4.08 -4.27
N ASP A 152 14.81 4.98 -3.56
CA ASP A 152 14.32 5.53 -2.29
C ASP A 152 13.86 6.99 -2.37
N ARG A 153 13.69 7.57 -3.57
CA ARG A 153 13.52 9.02 -3.72
C ARG A 153 12.51 9.40 -4.80
N PHE A 154 11.53 10.20 -4.40
CA PHE A 154 10.68 10.98 -5.29
C PHE A 154 11.35 12.29 -5.67
N ASP A 155 11.40 12.54 -6.98
CA ASP A 155 11.71 13.85 -7.55
C ASP A 155 10.40 14.50 -8.02
N VAL A 156 10.20 15.77 -7.65
CA VAL A 156 8.98 16.51 -7.96
C VAL A 156 9.32 17.68 -8.88
N PHE A 157 8.61 17.76 -9.99
CA PHE A 157 8.80 18.80 -11.00
C PHE A 157 7.52 19.57 -11.22
N SER A 158 7.63 20.88 -11.38
CA SER A 158 6.52 21.74 -11.82
C SER A 158 6.38 21.69 -13.33
N HIS A 159 5.17 21.90 -13.84
CA HIS A 159 4.95 22.11 -15.27
C HIS A 159 4.89 23.61 -15.57
N ASP A 160 5.52 24.02 -16.67
CA ASP A 160 5.49 25.40 -17.17
C ASP A 160 4.73 25.46 -18.50
N SER A 161 3.55 26.08 -18.47
CA SER A 161 2.70 26.29 -19.64
C SER A 161 2.88 27.67 -20.29
N SER A 162 3.86 28.46 -19.87
CA SER A 162 4.15 29.79 -20.46
C SER A 162 4.86 29.72 -21.81
N VAL A 163 5.21 28.51 -22.25
CA VAL A 163 5.88 28.19 -23.51
C VAL A 163 4.95 27.42 -24.46
N ALA A 164 5.24 27.44 -25.76
CA ALA A 164 4.40 26.82 -26.80
C ALA A 164 4.27 25.29 -26.66
N VAL A 165 5.19 24.64 -25.96
CA VAL A 165 5.18 23.22 -25.62
C VAL A 165 5.44 23.11 -24.13
N GLU A 166 4.56 22.43 -23.41
CA GLU A 166 4.69 22.20 -21.98
C GLU A 166 6.06 21.59 -21.62
N GLN A 167 6.75 22.19 -20.66
CA GLN A 167 8.04 21.70 -20.19
C GLN A 167 7.98 21.33 -18.71
N ILE A 168 8.65 20.24 -18.37
CA ILE A 168 8.96 19.86 -17.01
C ILE A 168 10.05 20.81 -16.50
N LYS A 169 9.79 21.49 -15.38
CA LYS A 169 10.65 22.51 -14.80
C LYS A 169 11.00 22.16 -13.37
N THR A 170 12.28 22.29 -13.06
CA THR A 170 12.81 22.16 -11.69
C THR A 170 12.17 23.19 -10.77
N ILE A 171 11.66 22.74 -9.63
CA ILE A 171 11.18 23.62 -8.57
C ILE A 171 12.38 24.36 -7.95
N THR A 172 12.24 25.65 -7.73
CA THR A 172 13.22 26.49 -7.02
C THR A 172 12.51 27.37 -6.00
N ALA A 173 13.25 28.19 -5.25
CA ALA A 173 12.66 29.15 -4.32
C ALA A 173 11.71 30.17 -4.98
N THR A 174 11.85 30.40 -6.30
CA THR A 174 11.07 31.39 -7.07
C THR A 174 10.30 30.80 -8.25
N SER A 175 10.40 29.49 -8.50
CA SER A 175 9.73 28.78 -9.60
C SER A 175 9.02 27.52 -9.07
N PRO A 176 7.75 27.27 -9.44
CA PRO A 176 6.94 28.02 -10.41
C PRO A 176 6.38 29.35 -9.88
N GLY A 177 6.56 29.63 -8.58
CA GLY A 177 6.31 30.91 -7.95
C GLY A 177 7.14 31.07 -6.68
N THR A 178 6.98 32.19 -5.98
CA THR A 178 7.69 32.42 -4.70
C THR A 178 6.98 31.69 -3.57
N TRP A 179 7.68 30.77 -2.92
CA TRP A 179 7.13 29.97 -1.83
C TRP A 179 6.97 30.78 -0.55
N THR A 180 5.74 30.82 -0.03
CA THR A 180 5.35 31.55 1.17
C THR A 180 4.46 30.71 2.09
N THR A 181 4.13 31.20 3.29
CA THR A 181 3.22 30.52 4.21
C THR A 181 1.87 30.22 3.56
N GLY A 182 1.33 29.03 3.84
CA GLY A 182 0.06 28.54 3.30
C GLY A 182 0.16 27.94 1.90
N ASN A 183 1.33 28.00 1.25
CA ASN A 183 1.57 27.29 -0.01
C ASN A 183 1.57 25.79 0.24
N ILE A 184 1.23 25.00 -0.78
CA ILE A 184 1.07 23.55 -0.64
C ILE A 184 1.80 22.83 -1.76
N LEU A 185 2.63 21.85 -1.41
CA LEU A 185 3.17 20.84 -2.33
C LEU A 185 2.41 19.54 -2.08
N THR A 186 1.66 19.05 -3.07
CA THR A 186 0.95 17.77 -2.96
C THR A 186 1.30 16.85 -4.11
N PHE A 187 1.30 15.55 -3.84
CA PHE A 187 1.33 14.54 -4.90
C PHE A 187 0.77 13.19 -4.44
N SER A 188 0.45 12.37 -5.43
CA SER A 188 0.22 10.94 -5.26
C SER A 188 1.08 10.16 -6.24
N ALA A 189 1.53 8.97 -5.85
CA ALA A 189 2.29 8.10 -6.72
C ALA A 189 1.93 6.63 -6.52
N THR A 190 2.14 5.85 -7.58
CA THR A 190 1.99 4.39 -7.57
C THR A 190 3.24 3.78 -8.18
N TYR A 191 3.86 2.83 -7.49
CA TYR A 191 5.08 2.17 -7.94
C TYR A 191 5.20 0.75 -7.41
N GLU A 192 6.11 -0.04 -7.98
CA GLU A 192 6.43 -1.38 -7.48
C GLU A 192 7.56 -1.32 -6.44
N ALA A 193 7.38 -1.97 -5.30
CA ALA A 193 8.39 -2.18 -4.28
C ALA A 193 9.45 -3.21 -4.74
N ALA A 194 10.65 -3.12 -4.16
CA ALA A 194 11.74 -4.08 -4.35
C ALA A 194 11.48 -5.44 -3.67
#